data_AF-A0AAV8ZYJ6-F1
#
_entry.id   AF-A0AAV8ZYJ6-F1
#
_cell.length_a   1.000
_cell.length_b   1.000
_cell.length_c   1.000
_cell.angle_alpha   90.00
_cell.angle_beta   90.00
_cell.angle_gamma   90.00
#
_symmetry.space_group_name_H-M   'P 1'
#
loop_
_entity.id
_entity.type
_entity.pdbx_description
1 polymer ?
#
loop_
_entity_poly.entity_id
_entity_poly.type
_entity_poly.pdbx_seq_one_letter_code
_entity_poly.pdbx_strand_id
1 'polypeptide(L)'
;MTEANKIRSFLTPPGTRGTGKKDVGASQSPLQALIAVFTIGSLILVSPSADLKGIIPLLHTIITSGNSESKTKKLSGMTVSVKQIAPSLYIQSWVTLGKICLVDGKIAKLYIPLFVQRDYVKWRGVLFLRFLLSLVDESEKIRHLAKYLFGNILRVKAPLLAYNSFVEAIFVLNDCHAHAGYSEAQGGLHGGSRLFTIRGNDGKSRSRRMQIYVFLLKQMAPEHLLATSAKLCAEILAAATDGLLNLDDVTGQSVLQVLKNHQNS
;
A
#
# COMPACT_ATOMS: atom_id res chain seq x y z
N MET A 1 29.03 -75.15 -12.78
CA MET A 1 28.69 -75.23 -14.21
C MET A 1 27.21 -75.58 -14.28
N THR A 2 26.33 -74.61 -14.51
CA THR A 2 25.78 -74.16 -15.81
C THR A 2 24.61 -75.02 -16.28
N GLU A 3 23.62 -74.33 -16.85
CA GLU A 3 22.49 -74.82 -17.65
C GLU A 3 21.35 -75.54 -16.93
N ALA A 4 20.11 -75.49 -17.40
CA ALA A 4 19.34 -74.60 -18.28
C ALA A 4 17.98 -75.28 -18.44
N ASN A 5 16.95 -74.47 -18.71
CA ASN A 5 15.77 -74.80 -19.52
C ASN A 5 14.90 -76.01 -19.15
N LYS A 6 13.61 -75.73 -18.97
CA LYS A 6 12.54 -75.82 -19.99
C LYS A 6 11.20 -75.64 -19.23
N ILE A 7 10.24 -74.82 -19.66
CA ILE A 7 9.11 -75.27 -20.50
C ILE A 7 8.10 -74.11 -20.69
N ARG A 8 7.73 -73.88 -21.96
CA ARG A 8 6.45 -73.38 -22.55
C ARG A 8 5.96 -71.97 -22.20
N SER A 9 6.00 -71.01 -23.14
CA SER A 9 5.08 -70.80 -24.29
C SER A 9 3.63 -70.60 -23.85
N PHE A 10 3.01 -69.48 -24.23
CA PHE A 10 1.67 -69.32 -24.83
C PHE A 10 1.15 -67.88 -24.61
N LEU A 11 1.06 -67.16 -25.74
CA LEU A 11 -0.02 -66.27 -26.17
C LEU A 11 -0.67 -65.29 -25.17
N THR A 12 -0.55 -64.01 -25.51
CA THR A 12 -1.20 -62.82 -24.93
C THR A 12 -2.74 -62.92 -24.89
N PRO A 13 -3.39 -62.43 -23.81
CA PRO A 13 -4.79 -61.99 -23.84
C PRO A 13 -4.90 -60.44 -23.83
N PRO A 14 -6.07 -59.90 -24.25
CA PRO A 14 -6.21 -58.53 -24.76
C PRO A 14 -6.36 -57.47 -23.67
N GLY A 15 -6.01 -56.23 -24.05
CA GLY A 15 -6.02 -55.05 -23.20
C GLY A 15 -7.40 -54.66 -22.69
N THR A 16 -7.55 -54.67 -21.36
CA THR A 16 -8.63 -53.97 -20.68
C THR A 16 -8.29 -52.48 -20.64
N ARG A 17 -9.10 -51.69 -21.33
CA ARG A 17 -9.03 -50.22 -21.38
C ARG A 17 -9.43 -49.68 -20.00
N GLY A 18 -8.48 -49.66 -19.07
CA GLY A 18 -8.61 -48.95 -17.80
C GLY A 18 -8.52 -47.45 -18.05
N THR A 19 -9.66 -46.79 -18.14
CA THR A 19 -9.76 -45.33 -18.06
C THR A 19 -9.27 -44.88 -16.69
N GLY A 20 -7.98 -44.60 -16.58
CA GLY A 20 -7.41 -43.87 -15.45
C GLY A 20 -8.01 -42.47 -15.44
N LYS A 21 -9.04 -42.25 -14.61
CA LYS A 21 -9.40 -40.92 -14.13
C LYS A 21 -8.18 -40.38 -13.38
N LYS A 22 -7.44 -39.47 -14.02
CA LYS A 22 -6.48 -38.60 -13.33
C LYS A 22 -7.29 -37.68 -12.43
N ASP A 23 -7.41 -38.04 -11.15
CA ASP A 23 -7.73 -37.09 -10.09
C ASP A 23 -6.51 -36.20 -9.85
N VAL A 24 -6.32 -35.22 -10.74
CA VAL A 24 -5.36 -34.13 -10.59
C VAL A 24 -6.10 -32.86 -10.99
N GLY A 25 -6.73 -32.17 -10.04
CA GLY A 25 -7.40 -30.91 -10.39
C GLY A 25 -8.06 -30.11 -9.28
N ALA A 26 -8.39 -30.69 -8.13
CA ALA A 26 -9.23 -29.99 -7.16
C ALA A 26 -8.46 -29.10 -6.13
N SER A 27 -7.13 -29.23 -6.02
CA SER A 27 -6.34 -28.51 -5.00
C SER A 27 -5.46 -27.36 -5.54
N GLN A 28 -5.36 -27.17 -6.87
CA GLN A 28 -4.43 -26.19 -7.45
C GLN A 28 -5.04 -24.81 -7.70
N SER A 29 -6.36 -24.67 -7.80
CA SER A 29 -6.99 -23.39 -8.18
C SER A 29 -6.79 -22.25 -7.18
N PRO A 30 -6.82 -22.45 -5.84
CA PRO A 30 -6.60 -21.35 -4.90
C PRO A 30 -5.13 -20.91 -4.84
N LEU A 31 -4.19 -21.85 -5.01
CA LEU A 31 -2.76 -21.56 -5.03
C LEU A 31 -2.36 -20.80 -6.31
N GLN A 32 -2.90 -21.20 -7.46
CA GLN A 32 -2.69 -20.47 -8.72
C GLN A 32 -3.24 -19.04 -8.63
N ALA A 33 -4.44 -18.86 -8.07
CA ALA A 33 -5.01 -17.53 -7.84
C ALA A 33 -4.13 -16.70 -6.88
N LEU A 34 -3.62 -17.30 -5.80
CA LEU A 34 -2.72 -16.64 -4.86
C LEU A 34 -1.44 -16.15 -5.54
N ILE A 35 -0.79 -17.02 -6.34
CA ILE A 35 0.42 -16.68 -7.09
C ILE A 35 0.11 -15.58 -8.10
N ALA A 36 -1.00 -15.66 -8.84
CA ALA A 36 -1.40 -14.64 -9.80
C ALA A 36 -1.59 -13.28 -9.12
N VAL A 37 -2.33 -13.22 -8.00
CA VAL A 37 -2.54 -11.97 -7.25
C VAL A 37 -1.23 -11.38 -6.73
N PHE A 38 -0.32 -12.22 -6.22
CA PHE A 38 1.00 -11.79 -5.79
C PHE A 38 1.82 -11.22 -6.96
N THR A 39 1.87 -11.93 -8.09
CA THR A 39 2.60 -11.53 -9.29
C THR A 39 2.06 -10.22 -9.86
N ILE A 40 0.73 -10.05 -9.93
CA ILE A 40 0.10 -8.79 -10.35
C ILE A 40 0.54 -7.64 -9.44
N GLY A 41 0.53 -7.87 -8.13
CA GLY A 41 0.98 -6.87 -7.16
C GLY A 41 2.45 -6.48 -7.33
N SER A 42 3.32 -7.41 -7.70
CA SER A 42 4.73 -7.10 -7.97
C SER A 42 4.92 -6.44 -9.34
N LEU A 43 4.21 -6.91 -10.36
CA LEU A 43 4.26 -6.37 -11.72
C LEU A 43 3.85 -4.90 -11.76
N ILE A 44 2.78 -4.51 -11.06
CA ILE A 44 2.27 -3.14 -11.09
C ILE A 44 3.26 -2.12 -10.50
N LEU A 45 4.16 -2.55 -9.60
CA LEU A 45 5.23 -1.69 -9.07
C LEU A 45 6.33 -1.44 -10.10
N VAL A 46 6.58 -2.41 -10.98
CA VAL A 46 7.58 -2.32 -12.06
C VAL A 46 7.00 -1.65 -13.31
N SER A 47 5.74 -1.91 -13.62
CA SER A 47 5.01 -1.37 -14.76
C SER A 47 3.67 -0.75 -14.32
N PRO A 48 3.68 0.49 -13.81
CA PRO A 48 2.48 1.21 -13.39
C PRO A 48 1.44 1.43 -14.48
N SER A 49 1.83 1.31 -15.75
CA SER A 49 0.95 1.50 -16.91
C SER A 49 0.12 0.26 -17.28
N ALA A 50 0.32 -0.87 -16.61
CA ALA A 50 -0.45 -2.09 -16.89
C ALA A 50 -1.96 -1.88 -16.64
N ASP A 51 -2.80 -2.35 -17.56
CA ASP A 51 -4.26 -2.25 -17.40
C ASP A 51 -4.77 -3.27 -16.37
N LEU A 52 -5.33 -2.77 -15.28
CA LEU A 52 -5.90 -3.57 -14.19
C LEU A 52 -7.42 -3.43 -14.06
N LYS A 53 -8.11 -2.80 -15.03
CA LYS A 53 -9.57 -2.55 -14.96
C LYS A 53 -10.39 -3.82 -14.71
N GLY A 54 -9.98 -4.95 -15.28
CA GLY A 54 -10.64 -6.24 -15.05
C GLY A 54 -10.28 -6.90 -13.71
N ILE A 55 -9.13 -6.55 -13.13
CA ILE A 55 -8.59 -7.21 -11.92
C ILE A 55 -9.07 -6.51 -10.65
N ILE A 56 -9.15 -5.18 -10.65
CA ILE A 56 -9.54 -4.39 -9.46
C ILE A 56 -10.92 -4.83 -8.90
N PRO A 57 -11.98 -5.04 -9.73
CA PRO A 57 -13.26 -5.54 -9.25
C PRO A 57 -13.20 -6.95 -8.67
N LEU A 58 -12.33 -7.82 -9.20
CA LEU A 58 -12.14 -9.17 -8.66
C LEU A 58 -11.47 -9.11 -7.29
N LEU A 59 -10.41 -8.31 -7.15
CA LEU A 59 -9.76 -8.07 -5.86
C LEU A 59 -10.75 -7.45 -4.86
N HIS A 60 -11.56 -6.48 -5.30
CA HIS A 60 -12.62 -5.89 -4.49
C HIS A 60 -13.58 -6.95 -3.98
N THR A 61 -14.08 -7.81 -4.87
CA THR A 61 -15.01 -8.90 -4.52
C THR A 61 -14.39 -9.84 -3.49
N ILE A 62 -13.10 -10.19 -3.62
CA ILE A 62 -12.41 -11.03 -2.64
C ILE A 62 -12.32 -10.34 -1.28
N ILE A 63 -11.94 -9.06 -1.22
CA ILE A 63 -11.78 -8.36 0.06
C ILE A 63 -13.11 -8.01 0.74
N THR A 64 -14.21 -7.91 -0.02
CA THR A 64 -15.56 -7.65 0.49
C THR A 64 -16.43 -8.90 0.65
N SER A 65 -15.97 -10.08 0.23
CA SER A 65 -16.75 -11.34 0.21
C SER A 65 -17.30 -11.78 1.58
N GLY A 66 -16.84 -11.18 2.68
CA GLY A 66 -17.30 -11.46 4.04
C GLY A 66 -18.20 -10.37 4.62
N ASN A 67 -18.70 -9.44 3.82
CA ASN A 67 -19.40 -8.23 4.29
C ASN A 67 -20.88 -8.17 3.86
N SER A 68 -21.65 -9.23 4.13
CA SER A 68 -23.08 -9.04 4.27
C SER A 68 -23.35 -8.32 5.60
N GLU A 69 -23.56 -7.01 5.56
CA GLU A 69 -24.38 -6.37 6.57
C GLU A 69 -25.84 -6.82 6.35
N SER A 70 -26.17 -8.06 6.73
CA SER A 70 -27.56 -8.47 6.82
C SER A 70 -28.10 -8.13 8.21
N LYS A 71 -28.59 -6.89 8.35
CA LYS A 71 -29.71 -6.65 9.27
C LYS A 71 -30.98 -7.23 8.66
N THR A 72 -31.11 -8.55 8.63
CA THR A 72 -32.42 -9.23 8.57
C THR A 72 -32.31 -10.67 9.03
N LYS A 73 -33.18 -10.99 9.99
CA LYS A 73 -33.33 -12.28 10.65
C LYS A 73 -33.49 -13.45 9.66
N LYS A 74 -32.79 -14.54 9.99
CA LYS A 74 -33.21 -15.94 9.88
C LYS A 74 -33.48 -16.47 8.46
N LEU A 75 -32.41 -16.91 7.78
CA LEU A 75 -32.37 -18.20 7.11
C LEU A 75 -30.94 -18.76 7.13
N SER A 76 -30.82 -20.01 7.57
CA SER A 76 -29.58 -20.78 7.61
C SER A 76 -29.12 -21.07 6.17
N GLY A 77 -28.10 -20.32 5.73
CA GLY A 77 -27.29 -20.63 4.57
C GLY A 77 -25.85 -20.29 4.94
N MET A 78 -24.99 -21.30 5.07
CA MET A 78 -23.58 -21.11 5.41
C MET A 78 -22.84 -20.50 4.21
N THR A 79 -22.97 -19.19 3.99
CA THR A 79 -22.06 -18.45 3.10
C THR A 79 -20.72 -18.32 3.81
N VAL A 80 -19.81 -19.27 3.56
CA VAL A 80 -18.45 -19.23 4.08
C VAL A 80 -17.69 -18.12 3.36
N SER A 81 -17.16 -17.16 4.11
CA SER A 81 -16.43 -16.03 3.50
C SER A 81 -15.09 -16.49 2.91
N VAL A 82 -14.61 -15.87 1.82
CA VAL A 82 -13.28 -16.17 1.24
C VAL A 82 -12.17 -16.01 2.28
N LYS A 83 -12.35 -15.10 3.25
CA LYS A 83 -11.46 -14.94 4.40
C LYS A 83 -11.27 -16.25 5.20
N GLN A 84 -12.29 -17.09 5.29
CA GLN A 84 -12.25 -18.37 6.00
C GLN A 84 -11.81 -19.52 5.08
N ILE A 85 -12.20 -19.49 3.80
CA ILE A 85 -11.88 -20.55 2.83
C ILE A 85 -10.42 -20.47 2.36
N ALA A 86 -9.94 -19.26 2.09
CA ALA A 86 -8.63 -18.98 1.53
C ALA A 86 -7.99 -17.73 2.17
N PRO A 87 -7.56 -17.81 3.45
CA PRO A 87 -7.01 -16.66 4.19
C PRO A 87 -5.82 -15.99 3.49
N SER A 88 -4.93 -16.79 2.88
CA SER A 88 -3.76 -16.27 2.16
C SER A 88 -4.17 -15.45 0.93
N LEU A 89 -5.17 -15.91 0.17
CA LEU A 89 -5.68 -15.20 -1.00
C LEU A 89 -6.36 -13.88 -0.58
N TYR A 90 -7.12 -13.92 0.51
CA TYR A 90 -7.74 -12.73 1.10
C TYR A 90 -6.70 -11.68 1.51
N ILE A 91 -5.67 -12.08 2.26
CA ILE A 91 -4.59 -11.17 2.70
C ILE A 91 -3.80 -10.64 1.50
N GLN A 92 -3.44 -11.51 0.55
CA GLN A 92 -2.73 -11.07 -0.65
C GLN A 92 -3.57 -10.11 -1.51
N SER A 93 -4.89 -10.28 -1.56
CA SER A 93 -5.75 -9.33 -2.29
C SER A 93 -5.73 -7.93 -1.68
N TRP A 94 -5.69 -7.83 -0.35
CA TRP A 94 -5.47 -6.55 0.35
C TRP A 94 -4.10 -5.95 0.06
N VAL A 95 -3.05 -6.78 0.10
CA VAL A 95 -1.67 -6.33 -0.19
C VAL A 95 -1.56 -5.82 -1.63
N THR A 96 -2.11 -6.56 -2.59
CA THR A 96 -2.09 -6.18 -4.01
C THR A 96 -2.89 -4.91 -4.26
N LEU A 97 -4.09 -4.74 -3.66
CA LEU A 97 -4.81 -3.47 -3.73
C LEU A 97 -4.01 -2.32 -3.12
N GLY A 98 -3.28 -2.55 -2.03
CA GLY A 98 -2.38 -1.56 -1.44
C GLY A 98 -1.29 -1.12 -2.41
N LYS A 99 -0.64 -2.06 -3.09
CA LYS A 99 0.37 -1.79 -4.11
C LYS A 99 -0.20 -1.03 -5.32
N ILE A 100 -1.42 -1.36 -5.76
CA ILE A 100 -2.12 -0.62 -6.81
C ILE A 100 -2.37 0.84 -6.37
N CYS A 101 -2.79 1.06 -5.13
CA CYS A 101 -3.01 2.40 -4.59
C CYS A 101 -1.72 3.24 -4.50
N LEU A 102 -0.56 2.61 -4.31
CA LEU A 102 0.72 3.32 -4.37
C LEU A 102 0.94 3.94 -5.74
N VAL A 103 0.61 3.21 -6.82
CA VAL A 103 0.87 3.68 -8.18
C VAL A 103 -0.28 4.49 -8.79
N ASP A 104 -1.53 4.27 -8.36
CA ASP A 104 -2.71 4.94 -8.88
C ASP A 104 -3.44 5.75 -7.79
N GLY A 105 -3.36 7.08 -7.91
CA GLY A 105 -3.93 8.00 -6.95
C GLY A 105 -5.45 8.09 -7.02
N LYS A 106 -6.07 7.75 -8.15
CA LYS A 106 -7.54 7.70 -8.29
C LYS A 106 -8.07 6.48 -7.54
N ILE A 107 -7.43 5.33 -7.72
CA ILE A 107 -7.79 4.10 -6.99
C ILE A 107 -7.52 4.26 -5.50
N ALA A 108 -6.39 4.85 -5.10
CA ALA A 108 -6.12 5.15 -3.69
C ALA A 108 -7.28 5.90 -3.03
N LYS A 109 -7.75 6.98 -3.65
CA LYS A 109 -8.86 7.79 -3.11
C LYS A 109 -10.17 7.01 -2.98
N LEU A 110 -10.45 6.10 -3.90
CA LEU A 110 -11.66 5.26 -3.85
C LEU A 110 -11.62 4.27 -2.67
N TYR A 111 -10.45 3.75 -2.33
CA TYR A 111 -10.30 2.70 -1.32
C TYR A 111 -9.94 3.20 0.09
N ILE A 112 -9.84 4.52 0.32
CA ILE A 112 -9.56 5.11 1.65
C ILE A 112 -10.45 4.49 2.74
N PRO A 113 -11.79 4.45 2.61
CA PRO A 113 -12.65 3.95 3.68
C PRO A 113 -12.40 2.49 4.03
N LEU A 114 -12.14 1.67 3.00
CA LEU A 114 -11.91 0.25 3.15
C LEU A 114 -10.61 -0.04 3.90
N PHE A 115 -9.52 0.64 3.55
CA PHE A 115 -8.23 0.47 4.25
C PHE A 115 -8.29 0.97 5.69
N VAL A 116 -9.03 2.05 5.96
CA VAL A 116 -9.12 2.65 7.30
C VAL A 116 -9.90 1.75 8.26
N GLN A 117 -10.97 1.13 7.77
CA GLN A 117 -11.88 0.34 8.59
C GLN A 117 -11.33 -1.04 8.97
N ARG A 118 -10.51 -1.66 8.11
CA ARG A 118 -10.26 -3.10 8.18
C ARG A 118 -9.00 -3.53 8.93
N ASP A 119 -8.13 -2.60 9.35
CA ASP A 119 -6.89 -2.84 10.13
C ASP A 119 -5.89 -3.85 9.54
N TYR A 120 -6.15 -4.40 8.35
CA TYR A 120 -5.23 -5.34 7.68
C TYR A 120 -4.00 -4.66 7.08
N VAL A 121 -4.03 -3.34 6.98
CA VAL A 121 -2.96 -2.56 6.37
C VAL A 121 -2.29 -1.69 7.42
N LYS A 122 -0.97 -1.87 7.55
CA LYS A 122 -0.14 -1.05 8.40
C LYS A 122 0.05 0.31 7.74
N TRP A 123 -0.58 1.34 8.31
CA TRP A 123 -0.42 2.74 7.90
C TRP A 123 0.98 3.24 8.27
N ARG A 124 1.99 2.95 7.45
CA ARG A 124 3.38 3.40 7.70
C ARG A 124 4.11 3.68 6.39
N GLY A 125 5.10 4.56 6.44
CA GLY A 125 5.95 4.94 5.31
C GLY A 125 5.14 5.39 4.09
N VAL A 126 5.60 5.01 2.90
CA VAL A 126 5.09 5.44 1.58
C VAL A 126 3.57 5.30 1.40
N LEU A 127 2.94 4.30 2.03
CA LEU A 127 1.49 4.15 1.92
C LEU A 127 0.76 5.27 2.64
N PHE A 128 1.14 5.59 3.88
CA PHE A 128 0.53 6.69 4.60
C PHE A 128 0.72 8.02 3.83
N LEU A 129 1.94 8.27 3.35
CA LEU A 129 2.25 9.46 2.55
C LEU A 129 1.43 9.57 1.27
N ARG A 130 1.22 8.44 0.57
CA ARG A 130 0.35 8.40 -0.61
C ARG A 130 -1.04 8.91 -0.32
N PHE A 131 -1.60 8.44 0.78
CA PHE A 131 -2.96 8.77 1.14
C PHE A 131 -3.10 10.18 1.74
N LEU A 132 -2.04 10.78 2.31
CA LEU A 132 -2.06 12.18 2.75
C LEU A 132 -2.42 13.15 1.63
N LEU A 133 -2.09 12.84 0.37
CA LEU A 133 -2.48 13.67 -0.78
C LEU A 133 -4.00 13.82 -0.93
N SER A 134 -4.81 12.92 -0.35
CA SER A 134 -6.27 13.04 -0.35
C SER A 134 -6.80 14.19 0.51
N LEU A 135 -6.00 14.67 1.48
CA LEU A 135 -6.36 15.84 2.30
C LEU A 135 -6.46 17.13 1.48
N VAL A 136 -5.74 17.18 0.36
CA VAL A 136 -5.66 18.30 -0.58
C VAL A 136 -6.11 17.92 -1.99
N ASP A 137 -7.03 16.96 -2.05
CA ASP A 137 -7.66 16.55 -3.30
C ASP A 137 -8.50 17.68 -3.91
N GLU A 138 -8.73 17.67 -5.23
CA GLU A 138 -9.60 18.64 -5.90
C GLU A 138 -11.07 18.46 -5.48
N SER A 139 -11.51 17.22 -5.24
CA SER A 139 -12.87 16.91 -4.76
C SER A 139 -13.02 17.21 -3.27
N GLU A 140 -13.93 18.12 -2.96
CA GLU A 140 -14.28 18.45 -1.58
C GLU A 140 -14.79 17.25 -0.78
N LYS A 141 -15.54 16.35 -1.42
CA LYS A 141 -16.04 15.13 -0.77
C LYS A 141 -14.88 14.22 -0.32
N ILE A 142 -13.87 14.08 -1.18
CA ILE A 142 -12.67 13.28 -0.87
C ILE A 142 -11.89 13.94 0.28
N ARG A 143 -11.71 15.27 0.26
CA ARG A 143 -11.03 16.00 1.34
C ARG A 143 -11.73 15.80 2.70
N HIS A 144 -13.06 15.93 2.74
CA HIS A 144 -13.83 15.75 3.99
C HIS A 144 -13.72 14.33 4.52
N LEU A 145 -13.88 13.33 3.64
CA LEU A 145 -13.76 11.93 4.00
C LEU A 145 -12.35 11.60 4.51
N ALA A 146 -11.32 12.09 3.83
CA ALA A 146 -9.93 11.92 4.24
C ALA A 146 -9.67 12.51 5.63
N LYS A 147 -10.09 13.77 5.87
CA LYS A 147 -9.93 14.43 7.18
C LYS A 147 -10.60 13.64 8.30
N TYR A 148 -11.84 13.18 8.08
CA TYR A 148 -12.57 12.38 9.06
C TYR A 148 -11.86 11.05 9.37
N LEU A 149 -11.49 10.30 8.32
CA LEU A 149 -10.88 8.99 8.47
C LEU A 149 -9.48 9.06 9.08
N PHE A 150 -8.63 9.97 8.62
CA PHE A 150 -7.29 10.16 9.19
C PHE A 150 -7.35 10.70 10.61
N GLY A 151 -8.25 11.64 10.92
CA GLY A 151 -8.42 12.11 12.30
C GLY A 151 -8.78 10.98 13.25
N ASN A 152 -9.63 10.05 12.81
CA ASN A 152 -9.98 8.87 13.61
C ASN A 152 -8.83 7.87 13.74
N ILE A 153 -8.13 7.54 12.65
CA ILE A 153 -6.98 6.62 12.71
C ILE A 153 -5.89 7.20 13.62
N LEU A 154 -5.50 8.44 13.37
CA LEU A 154 -4.39 9.06 14.08
C LEU A 154 -4.74 9.21 15.55
N ARG A 155 -5.98 9.57 15.91
CA ARG A 155 -6.36 9.67 17.31
C ARG A 155 -6.50 8.33 18.05
N VAL A 156 -7.06 7.31 17.40
CA VAL A 156 -7.50 6.08 18.11
C VAL A 156 -6.59 4.89 17.84
N LYS A 157 -6.15 4.71 16.60
CA LYS A 157 -5.47 3.48 16.16
C LYS A 157 -3.96 3.63 16.07
N ALA A 158 -3.46 4.82 15.73
CA ALA A 158 -2.05 5.06 15.48
C ALA A 158 -1.62 6.48 15.90
N PRO A 159 -1.66 6.83 17.21
CA PRO A 159 -1.34 8.16 17.74
C PRO A 159 0.04 8.68 17.37
N LEU A 160 1.02 7.79 17.28
CA LEU A 160 2.40 8.17 16.95
C LEU A 160 2.65 8.30 15.44
N LEU A 161 1.69 7.92 14.58
CA LEU A 161 1.93 7.87 13.13
C LEU A 161 2.17 9.27 12.54
N ALA A 162 1.41 10.28 12.99
CA ALA A 162 1.62 11.65 12.54
C ALA A 162 3.04 12.12 12.88
N TYR A 163 3.46 11.92 14.13
CA TYR A 163 4.79 12.26 14.62
C TYR A 163 5.90 11.52 13.85
N ASN A 164 5.76 10.19 13.71
CA ASN A 164 6.78 9.33 13.10
C ASN A 164 6.99 9.63 11.61
N SER A 165 5.94 10.04 10.90
CA SER A 165 6.00 10.29 9.45
C SER A 165 6.15 11.76 9.06
N PHE A 166 6.21 12.70 10.02
CA PHE A 166 6.17 14.14 9.71
C PHE A 166 7.37 14.61 8.88
N VAL A 167 8.59 14.29 9.28
CA VAL A 167 9.80 14.75 8.57
C VAL A 167 9.90 14.08 7.20
N GLU A 168 9.62 12.77 7.11
CA GLU A 168 9.51 12.05 5.83
C GLU A 168 8.50 12.71 4.88
N ALA A 169 7.33 13.12 5.40
CA ALA A 169 6.32 13.83 4.61
C ALA A 169 6.82 15.18 4.10
N ILE A 170 7.66 15.91 4.86
CA ILE A 170 8.27 17.15 4.39
C ILE A 170 9.17 16.87 3.18
N PHE A 171 10.10 15.92 3.28
CA PHE A 171 11.00 15.62 2.17
C PHE A 171 10.26 15.07 0.94
N VAL A 172 9.39 14.08 1.14
CA VAL A 172 8.65 13.42 0.06
C VAL A 172 7.71 14.40 -0.66
N LEU A 173 6.93 15.22 0.07
CA LEU A 173 6.02 16.17 -0.59
C LEU A 173 6.76 17.26 -1.36
N ASN A 174 7.99 17.60 -0.97
CA ASN A 174 8.83 18.56 -1.68
C ASN A 174 9.64 17.94 -2.84
N ASP A 175 9.57 16.62 -3.05
CA ASP A 175 10.44 15.89 -3.99
C ASP A 175 11.94 16.09 -3.67
N CYS A 176 12.27 16.18 -2.38
CA CYS A 176 13.62 16.42 -1.89
C CYS A 176 14.25 15.11 -1.41
N HIS A 177 15.35 14.71 -2.05
CA HIS A 177 16.03 13.43 -1.81
C HIS A 177 17.11 13.48 -0.71
N ALA A 178 17.22 14.60 0.00
CA ALA A 178 18.28 14.83 0.97
C ALA A 178 18.14 14.03 2.28
N HIS A 179 17.03 13.33 2.48
CA HIS A 179 16.76 12.57 3.70
C HIS A 179 17.31 11.15 3.59
N ALA A 180 18.23 10.77 4.48
CA ALA A 180 18.92 9.47 4.47
C ALA A 180 17.99 8.24 4.43
N GLY A 181 16.79 8.33 5.04
CA GLY A 181 15.77 7.26 4.99
C GLY A 181 14.99 7.15 3.67
N TYR A 182 15.19 8.06 2.71
CA TYR A 182 14.50 8.06 1.42
C TYR A 182 15.03 6.94 0.49
N SER A 183 16.30 6.56 0.63
CA SER A 183 16.99 5.63 -0.28
C SER A 183 16.60 4.16 -0.04
N GLU A 184 16.45 3.73 1.23
CA GLU A 184 16.11 2.33 1.55
C GLU A 184 14.65 1.96 1.23
N ALA A 185 13.71 2.91 1.30
CA ALA A 185 12.31 2.66 1.00
C ALA A 185 12.01 2.55 -0.51
N GLN A 186 12.92 3.02 -1.38
CA GLN A 186 12.75 3.09 -2.83
C GLN A 186 13.54 2.05 -3.64
N GLY A 187 14.23 1.11 -2.99
CA GLY A 187 15.05 0.05 -3.62
C GLY A 187 14.32 -0.86 -4.64
N GLY A 188 13.03 -0.66 -4.92
CA GLY A 188 12.29 -1.32 -6.00
C GLY A 188 11.33 -0.44 -6.80
N LEU A 189 11.26 0.87 -6.55
CA LEU A 189 10.30 1.81 -7.17
C LEU A 189 11.01 2.87 -8.04
N HIS A 190 12.12 2.48 -8.69
CA HIS A 190 13.08 3.34 -9.43
C HIS A 190 12.52 4.21 -10.58
N GLY A 191 11.20 4.22 -10.84
CA GLY A 191 10.57 5.12 -11.82
C GLY A 191 9.37 5.93 -11.29
N GLY A 192 8.98 5.78 -10.02
CA GLY A 192 7.68 6.24 -9.48
C GLY A 192 7.71 7.50 -8.61
N SER A 193 8.88 8.13 -8.39
CA SER A 193 9.09 9.18 -7.37
C SER A 193 8.08 10.33 -7.41
N ARG A 194 7.53 10.67 -8.59
CA ARG A 194 6.58 11.80 -8.74
C ARG A 194 5.18 11.56 -8.19
N LEU A 195 4.81 10.34 -7.83
CA LEU A 195 3.43 10.04 -7.45
C LEU A 195 3.04 10.54 -6.05
N PHE A 196 4.03 10.87 -5.23
CA PHE A 196 3.85 11.24 -3.81
C PHE A 196 4.14 12.72 -3.54
N THR A 197 4.35 13.54 -4.58
CA THR A 197 4.92 14.88 -4.43
C THR A 197 3.91 15.99 -4.74
N ILE A 198 4.16 17.16 -4.16
CA ILE A 198 3.54 18.43 -4.49
C ILE A 198 4.69 19.40 -4.77
N ARG A 199 5.48 19.11 -5.81
CA ARG A 199 6.70 19.86 -6.14
C ARG A 199 6.38 21.31 -6.51
N GLY A 200 7.30 22.21 -6.18
CA GLY A 200 7.25 23.61 -6.60
C GLY A 200 7.13 24.59 -5.43
N ASN A 201 7.64 25.80 -5.63
CA ASN A 201 7.63 26.87 -4.62
C ASN A 201 6.53 27.92 -4.87
N ASP A 202 5.60 27.66 -5.79
CA ASP A 202 4.44 28.50 -6.03
C ASP A 202 3.47 28.48 -4.83
N GLY A 203 2.67 29.54 -4.70
CA GLY A 203 1.75 29.71 -3.57
C GLY A 203 0.72 28.57 -3.45
N LYS A 204 0.27 27.99 -4.56
CA LYS A 204 -0.72 26.89 -4.56
C LYS A 204 -0.09 25.62 -4.01
N SER A 205 1.07 25.22 -4.53
CA SER A 205 1.80 24.03 -4.08
C SER A 205 2.19 24.16 -2.59
N ARG A 206 2.70 25.32 -2.19
CA ARG A 206 3.04 25.61 -0.79
C ARG A 206 1.82 25.52 0.13
N SER A 207 0.70 26.13 -0.25
CA SER A 207 -0.54 26.08 0.54
C SER A 207 -1.04 24.64 0.71
N ARG A 208 -1.00 23.83 -0.35
CA ARG A 208 -1.39 22.41 -0.27
C ARG A 208 -0.46 21.62 0.66
N ARG A 209 0.86 21.77 0.54
CA ARG A 209 1.80 21.11 1.47
C ARG A 209 1.53 21.53 2.92
N MET A 210 1.33 22.83 3.14
CA MET A 210 1.06 23.37 4.47
C MET A 210 -0.25 22.82 5.08
N GLN A 211 -1.31 22.64 4.28
CA GLN A 211 -2.55 22.02 4.77
C GLN A 211 -2.31 20.59 5.31
N ILE A 212 -1.44 19.82 4.65
CA ILE A 212 -1.06 18.49 5.12
C ILE A 212 -0.23 18.58 6.41
N TYR A 213 0.79 19.44 6.44
CA TYR A 213 1.65 19.61 7.63
C TYR A 213 0.85 20.05 8.86
N VAL A 214 0.00 21.07 8.71
CA VAL A 214 -0.87 21.56 9.79
C VAL A 214 -1.85 20.48 10.24
N PHE A 215 -2.40 19.68 9.32
CA PHE A 215 -3.25 18.55 9.70
C PHE A 215 -2.48 17.56 10.57
N LEU A 216 -1.26 17.15 10.18
CA LEU A 216 -0.44 16.22 10.96
C LEU A 216 -0.09 16.76 12.33
N LEU A 217 0.38 18.01 12.42
CA LEU A 217 0.73 18.67 13.69
C LEU A 217 -0.46 18.70 14.65
N LYS A 218 -1.66 19.02 14.16
CA LYS A 218 -2.88 19.03 14.98
C LYS A 218 -3.30 17.67 15.54
N GLN A 219 -2.76 16.56 15.02
CA GLN A 219 -3.02 15.22 15.55
C GLN A 219 -1.97 14.77 16.57
N MET A 220 -0.88 15.52 16.75
CA MET A 220 0.18 15.17 17.69
C MET A 220 -0.16 15.62 19.10
N ALA A 221 0.25 14.84 20.10
CA ALA A 221 0.23 15.28 21.49
C ALA A 221 1.25 16.42 21.71
N PRO A 222 1.04 17.32 22.69
CA PRO A 222 1.92 18.47 22.93
C PRO A 222 3.41 18.11 23.09
N GLU A 223 3.71 17.01 23.77
CA GLU A 223 5.07 16.48 23.95
C GLU A 223 5.76 16.12 22.62
N HIS A 224 4.98 15.67 21.64
CA HIS A 224 5.48 15.34 20.31
C HIS A 224 5.70 16.57 19.44
N LEU A 225 4.98 17.67 19.65
CA LEU A 225 5.19 18.91 18.89
C LEU A 225 6.58 19.48 19.14
N LEU A 226 7.00 19.55 20.41
CA LEU A 226 8.34 20.02 20.76
C LEU A 226 9.41 19.08 20.21
N ALA A 227 9.22 17.76 20.35
CA ALA A 227 10.13 16.76 19.81
C ALA A 227 10.22 16.84 18.27
N THR A 228 9.11 17.09 17.57
CA THR A 228 9.08 17.29 16.12
C THR A 228 9.88 18.52 15.70
N SER A 229 9.75 19.64 16.41
CA SER A 229 10.56 20.83 16.11
C SER A 229 12.06 20.54 16.23
N ALA A 230 12.48 19.87 17.32
CA ALA A 230 13.88 19.51 17.52
C ALA A 230 14.38 18.52 16.45
N LYS A 231 13.59 17.48 16.15
CA LYS A 231 13.87 16.48 15.12
C LYS A 231 14.01 17.11 13.73
N LEU A 232 13.11 18.02 13.37
CA LEU A 232 13.13 18.71 12.09
C LEU A 232 14.39 19.56 11.93
N CYS A 233 14.78 20.32 12.96
CA CYS A 233 16.02 21.08 12.96
C CYS A 233 17.24 20.15 12.80
N ALA A 234 17.31 19.08 13.59
CA ALA A 234 18.43 18.15 13.55
C ALA A 234 18.59 17.50 12.16
N GLU A 235 17.52 16.99 11.57
CA GLU A 235 17.59 16.30 10.28
C GLU A 235 17.85 17.23 9.10
N ILE A 236 17.26 18.43 9.08
CA ILE A 236 17.54 19.41 8.02
C ILE A 236 18.98 19.93 8.12
N LEU A 237 19.47 20.21 9.33
CA LEU A 237 20.85 20.65 9.55
C LEU A 237 21.86 19.56 9.20
N ALA A 238 21.59 18.30 9.58
CA ALA A 238 22.40 17.16 9.19
C ALA A 238 22.46 17.04 7.65
N ALA A 239 21.31 17.04 6.99
CA ALA A 239 21.25 16.95 5.52
C ALA A 239 21.98 18.11 4.81
N ALA A 240 21.95 19.32 5.37
CA ALA A 240 22.71 20.46 4.85
C ALA A 240 24.22 20.30 5.08
N THR A 241 24.62 19.86 6.28
CA THR A 241 26.03 19.67 6.66
C THR A 241 26.68 18.54 5.85
N ASP A 242 25.94 17.48 5.58
CA ASP A 242 26.38 16.34 4.76
C ASP A 242 26.38 16.66 3.25
N GLY A 243 25.96 17.87 2.85
CA GLY A 243 25.86 18.28 1.45
C GLY A 243 24.73 17.60 0.66
N LEU A 244 23.85 16.87 1.33
CA LEU A 244 22.71 16.17 0.72
C LEU A 244 21.56 17.14 0.37
N LEU A 245 21.42 18.23 1.13
CA LEU A 245 20.42 19.27 0.90
C LEU A 245 21.01 20.42 0.07
N ASN A 246 20.69 20.45 -1.23
CA ASN A 246 21.07 21.56 -2.09
C ASN A 246 20.19 22.80 -1.83
N LEU A 247 20.78 23.85 -1.25
CA LEU A 247 20.07 25.08 -0.89
C LEU A 247 19.75 26.00 -2.09
N ASP A 248 20.42 25.78 -3.21
CA ASP A 248 20.17 26.51 -4.45
C ASP A 248 19.05 25.85 -5.28
N ASP A 249 18.72 24.59 -4.99
CA ASP A 249 17.61 23.90 -5.63
C ASP A 249 16.25 24.25 -4.99
N VAL A 250 15.21 24.32 -5.84
CA VAL A 250 13.84 24.65 -5.45
C VAL A 250 13.30 23.68 -4.39
N THR A 251 13.69 22.40 -4.43
CA THR A 251 13.22 21.40 -3.46
C THR A 251 13.84 21.64 -2.08
N GLY A 252 15.15 21.96 -2.02
CA GLY A 252 15.84 22.28 -0.77
C GLY A 252 15.36 23.59 -0.15
N GLN A 253 15.15 24.63 -0.96
CA GLN A 253 14.55 25.88 -0.51
C GLN A 253 13.14 25.67 0.06
N SER A 254 12.35 24.81 -0.57
CA SER A 254 10.99 24.52 -0.12
C SER A 254 10.96 23.77 1.22
N VAL A 255 11.94 22.89 1.48
CA VAL A 255 12.12 22.24 2.80
C VAL A 255 12.56 23.25 3.86
N LEU A 256 13.57 24.07 3.57
CA LEU A 256 14.04 25.12 4.50
C LEU A 256 12.93 26.11 4.88
N GLN A 257 12.03 26.41 3.95
CA GLN A 257 10.93 27.34 4.21
C GLN A 257 9.97 26.84 5.31
N VAL A 258 9.89 25.53 5.56
CA VAL A 258 9.08 24.98 6.66
C VAL A 258 9.60 25.46 8.01
N LEU A 259 10.92 25.54 8.18
CA LEU A 259 11.55 26.06 9.40
C LEU A 259 11.26 27.55 9.61
N LYS A 260 11.29 28.34 8.54
CA LYS A 260 11.05 29.80 8.60
C LYS A 260 9.63 30.15 9.05
N ASN A 261 8.64 29.34 8.68
CA ASN A 261 7.24 29.60 9.05
C ASN A 261 6.92 29.19 10.50
N HIS A 262 7.70 28.27 11.09
CA HIS A 262 7.50 27.82 12.47
C HIS A 262 7.95 28.84 13.53
N GLN A 263 8.70 29.88 13.15
CA GLN A 263 9.13 30.96 14.05
C GLN A 263 8.17 32.16 14.09
N ASN A 264 7.17 32.20 13.20
CA ASN A 264 6.25 33.34 13.04
C ASN A 264 4.77 33.01 13.36
N SER A 265 4.50 31.88 14.01
CA SER A 265 3.15 31.49 14.49
C SER A 265 3.20 31.13 15.96
#